data_AF-A0A944VXI7-F1
#
_entry.id   AF-A0A944VXI7-F1
#
_cell.length_a   1.000
_cell.length_b   1.000
_cell.length_c   1.000
_cell.angle_alpha   90.00
_cell.angle_beta   90.00
_cell.angle_gamma   90.00
#
_symmetry.space_group_name_H-M   'P 1'
#
loop_
_entity.id
_entity.type
_entity.pdbx_description
1 polymer ?
#
loop_
_entity_poly.entity_id
_entity_poly.type
_entity_poly.pdbx_seq_one_letter_code
_entity_poly.pdbx_strand_id
1 'polypeptide(L)'
;MVKPKLLIVDDESNTSILIRNMLEELGYNVAGLASSGKEAIQKTLQLQPNLVLMDIILGGEMDGVDAARQIHDSLDVPIVYLTGHADDDLLYRAKLTEPYGYIIKPFDESELRTTIEIALYRHKMEKLLKESGKHYKAVCELTSDYIFHINVSKDKQILFDWITEGFAPLTGYTINEVNSPELWHKIFHPDDISKIDEALKNLIQGNEEKYECRIITKGGETLWLIVNMQSEWDTKKQNVIGIIGAVSNITERKKADEQIKESLKEKDVLLDEVHHRVKNNLQIISSLLDMSSMKTENQEAIALFEESRNRVDSMALIHSQLYQSERFDRIDMEKHIQGLSGNLLNIYSKEQTIALDIKSTNVYLPVTQAVPCALVLNELISNSLKYAYRKEQKGLISISMQQSNDGTIITKVKDNGVGIPEEIDIEGAKSLGLRLVRNIVYKQLNGKIEIIRNKGTEFIIEFKSFKEEV
;
A
#
# COMPACT_ATOMS: atom_id res chain seq x y z
N MET A 1 -38.37 -8.01 27.45
CA MET A 1 -38.32 -8.70 26.14
C MET A 1 -39.69 -8.61 25.50
N VAL A 2 -39.76 -8.38 24.18
CA VAL A 2 -41.03 -8.41 23.45
C VAL A 2 -41.54 -9.85 23.45
N LYS A 3 -42.74 -10.08 23.98
CA LYS A 3 -43.37 -11.41 24.01
C LYS A 3 -43.71 -11.83 22.57
N PRO A 4 -43.39 -13.06 22.14
CA PRO A 4 -43.68 -13.51 20.79
C PRO A 4 -45.19 -13.54 20.55
N LYS A 5 -45.61 -13.03 19.39
CA LYS A 5 -46.99 -12.98 18.94
C LYS A 5 -47.39 -14.33 18.37
N LEU A 6 -48.41 -14.97 18.92
CA LEU A 6 -48.91 -16.26 18.46
C LEU A 6 -50.26 -16.07 17.76
N LEU A 7 -50.44 -16.77 16.65
CA LEU A 7 -51.76 -16.93 16.00
C LEU A 7 -52.22 -18.35 16.24
N ILE A 8 -53.44 -18.51 16.75
CA ILE A 8 -54.07 -19.82 16.93
C ILE A 8 -55.11 -19.98 15.83
N VAL A 9 -55.08 -21.12 15.14
CA VAL A 9 -56.00 -21.45 14.05
C VAL A 9 -56.66 -22.77 14.38
N ASP A 10 -57.96 -22.72 14.67
CA ASP A 10 -58.77 -23.87 15.05
C ASP A 10 -60.25 -23.51 14.78
N ASP A 11 -61.01 -24.41 14.15
CA ASP A 11 -62.42 -24.17 13.84
C ASP A 11 -63.33 -24.32 15.07
N GLU A 12 -62.85 -24.98 16.13
CA GLU A 12 -63.53 -25.08 17.40
C GLU A 12 -63.22 -23.86 18.30
N SER A 13 -64.22 -22.99 18.47
CA SER A 13 -64.08 -21.76 19.27
C SER A 13 -63.70 -22.04 20.74
N ASN A 14 -64.20 -23.13 21.32
CA ASN A 14 -63.87 -23.49 22.71
C ASN A 14 -62.40 -23.90 22.85
N THR A 15 -61.87 -24.67 21.88
CA THR A 15 -60.49 -25.13 21.84
C THR A 15 -59.53 -23.96 21.62
N SER A 16 -59.85 -23.05 20.68
CA SER A 16 -59.14 -21.79 20.48
C SER A 16 -59.03 -20.93 21.76
N ILE A 17 -60.13 -20.80 22.52
CA ILE A 17 -60.15 -20.02 23.78
C ILE A 17 -59.34 -20.71 24.88
N LEU A 18 -59.43 -22.04 24.99
CA LEU A 18 -58.63 -22.82 25.93
C LEU A 18 -57.13 -22.63 25.69
N ILE A 19 -56.69 -22.83 24.45
CA ILE A 19 -55.28 -22.65 24.04
C ILE A 19 -54.83 -21.21 24.32
N ARG A 20 -55.69 -20.22 24.02
CA ARG A 20 -55.37 -18.81 24.32
C ARG A 20 -55.09 -18.61 25.81
N ASN A 21 -55.98 -19.08 26.68
CA ASN A 21 -55.84 -18.90 28.12
C ASN A 21 -54.57 -19.57 28.64
N MET A 22 -54.30 -20.81 28.22
CA MET A 22 -53.07 -21.52 28.57
C MET A 22 -51.82 -20.73 28.14
N LEU A 23 -51.81 -20.22 26.90
CA LEU A 23 -50.67 -19.44 26.39
C LEU A 23 -50.50 -18.10 27.10
N GLU A 24 -51.59 -17.41 27.43
CA GLU A 24 -51.55 -16.14 28.18
C GLU A 24 -51.05 -16.34 29.62
N GLU A 25 -51.44 -17.44 30.28
CA GLU A 25 -50.93 -17.83 31.61
C GLU A 25 -49.44 -18.19 31.58
N LEU A 26 -49.01 -18.89 30.52
CA LEU A 26 -47.60 -19.15 30.23
C LEU A 26 -46.81 -17.89 29.82
N GLY A 27 -47.49 -16.76 29.66
CA GLY A 27 -46.90 -15.45 29.42
C GLY A 27 -46.64 -15.12 27.94
N TYR A 28 -47.19 -15.89 27.00
CA TYR A 28 -47.17 -15.56 25.57
C TYR A 28 -48.17 -14.44 25.22
N ASN A 29 -48.06 -13.88 24.02
CA ASN A 29 -48.99 -12.88 23.51
C ASN A 29 -49.79 -13.50 22.35
N VAL A 30 -51.08 -13.78 22.55
CA VAL A 30 -51.94 -14.30 21.49
C VAL A 30 -52.48 -13.13 20.65
N ALA A 31 -51.87 -12.92 19.50
CA ALA A 31 -52.17 -11.78 18.62
C ALA A 31 -53.53 -11.91 17.91
N GLY A 32 -54.02 -13.13 17.72
CA GLY A 32 -55.31 -13.38 17.08
C GLY A 32 -55.74 -14.85 17.15
N LEU A 33 -57.01 -15.09 16.83
CA LEU A 33 -57.57 -16.42 16.55
C LEU A 33 -58.07 -16.42 15.11
N ALA A 34 -58.03 -17.56 14.42
CA ALA A 34 -58.71 -17.75 13.14
C ALA A 34 -59.47 -19.08 13.15
N SER A 35 -60.65 -19.11 12.54
CA SER A 35 -61.50 -20.32 12.51
C SER A 35 -61.58 -20.97 11.13
N SER A 36 -60.77 -20.53 10.16
CA SER A 36 -60.67 -21.12 8.83
C SER A 36 -59.31 -20.87 8.20
N GLY A 37 -58.91 -21.69 7.22
CA GLY A 37 -57.65 -21.52 6.50
C GLY A 37 -57.50 -20.17 5.79
N LYS A 38 -58.58 -19.67 5.17
CA LYS A 38 -58.61 -18.34 4.51
C LYS A 38 -58.36 -17.21 5.52
N GLU A 39 -59.00 -17.28 6.69
CA GLU A 39 -58.81 -16.29 7.76
C GLU A 39 -57.39 -16.38 8.36
N ALA A 40 -56.83 -17.59 8.48
CA ALA A 40 -55.48 -17.80 8.97
C ALA A 40 -54.44 -17.08 8.09
N ILE A 41 -54.53 -17.22 6.77
CA ILE A 41 -53.63 -16.54 5.82
C ILE A 41 -53.76 -15.01 5.97
N GLN A 42 -54.99 -14.49 5.97
CA GLN A 42 -55.26 -13.06 6.10
C GLN A 42 -54.73 -12.49 7.43
N LYS A 43 -54.99 -13.18 8.55
CA LYS A 43 -54.52 -12.76 9.87
C LYS A 43 -53.00 -12.88 10.03
N THR A 44 -52.37 -13.87 9.38
CA THR A 44 -50.91 -13.97 9.37
C THR A 44 -50.28 -12.78 8.65
N LEU A 45 -50.84 -12.37 7.50
CA LEU A 45 -50.40 -11.17 6.77
C LEU A 45 -50.59 -9.88 7.59
N GLN A 46 -51.73 -9.74 8.25
CA GLN A 46 -52.09 -8.52 8.99
C GLN A 46 -51.34 -8.40 10.32
N LEU A 47 -51.26 -9.48 11.09
CA LEU A 47 -50.77 -9.45 12.48
C LEU A 47 -49.27 -9.73 12.59
N GLN A 48 -48.68 -10.33 11.54
CA GLN A 48 -47.29 -10.79 11.49
C GLN A 48 -46.89 -11.55 12.77
N PRO A 49 -47.55 -12.69 13.05
CA PRO A 49 -47.22 -13.50 14.21
C PRO A 49 -45.80 -14.09 14.08
N ASN A 50 -45.21 -14.40 15.24
CA ASN A 50 -43.92 -15.10 15.34
C ASN A 50 -44.05 -16.62 15.27
N LEU A 51 -45.26 -17.17 15.46
CA LEU A 51 -45.56 -18.59 15.28
C LEU A 51 -47.08 -18.77 15.08
N VAL A 52 -47.44 -19.75 14.25
CA VAL A 52 -48.83 -20.17 14.03
C VAL A 52 -49.05 -21.57 14.62
N LEU A 53 -50.01 -21.69 15.54
CA LEU A 53 -50.57 -22.97 15.94
C LEU A 53 -51.72 -23.28 14.99
N MET A 54 -51.60 -24.36 14.23
CA MET A 54 -52.52 -24.70 13.14
C MET A 54 -53.18 -26.04 13.39
N ASP A 55 -54.48 -26.09 13.61
CA ASP A 55 -55.21 -27.35 13.50
C ASP A 55 -55.07 -27.90 12.07
N ILE A 56 -54.71 -29.17 11.94
CA ILE A 56 -54.64 -29.86 10.65
C ILE A 56 -56.04 -29.92 10.01
N ILE A 57 -57.07 -30.17 10.82
CA ILE A 57 -58.44 -30.29 10.35
C ILE A 57 -59.13 -28.95 10.59
N LEU A 58 -59.53 -28.29 9.50
CA LEU A 58 -60.32 -27.06 9.55
C LEU A 58 -61.56 -27.23 8.68
N GLY A 59 -62.71 -26.78 9.16
CA GLY A 59 -63.93 -26.68 8.37
C GLY A 59 -63.79 -25.71 7.17
N GLY A 60 -64.41 -26.09 6.04
CA GLY A 60 -64.47 -25.26 4.83
C GLY A 60 -63.78 -25.90 3.62
N GLU A 61 -63.50 -25.08 2.59
CA GLU A 61 -62.85 -25.53 1.33
C GLU A 61 -61.33 -25.73 1.45
N MET A 62 -60.70 -25.22 2.52
CA MET A 62 -59.25 -25.22 2.72
C MET A 62 -58.95 -25.74 4.12
N ASP A 63 -58.25 -26.87 4.19
CA ASP A 63 -57.79 -27.45 5.44
C ASP A 63 -56.56 -26.72 6.01
N GLY A 64 -56.13 -27.09 7.23
CA GLY A 64 -54.99 -26.46 7.88
C GLY A 64 -53.65 -26.74 7.19
N VAL A 65 -53.53 -27.84 6.47
CA VAL A 65 -52.31 -28.18 5.73
C VAL A 65 -52.17 -27.29 4.49
N ASP A 66 -53.27 -27.06 3.76
CA ASP A 66 -53.31 -26.16 2.61
C ASP A 66 -53.08 -24.70 3.03
N ALA A 67 -53.67 -24.27 4.14
CA ALA A 67 -53.43 -22.95 4.71
C ALA A 67 -51.96 -22.77 5.13
N ALA A 68 -51.39 -23.76 5.81
CA ALA A 68 -50.00 -23.75 6.25
C ALA A 68 -49.01 -23.69 5.09
N ARG A 69 -49.25 -24.43 4.00
CA ARG A 69 -48.44 -24.36 2.78
C ARG A 69 -48.41 -22.94 2.21
N GLN A 70 -49.57 -22.31 2.07
CA GLN A 70 -49.65 -20.93 1.54
C GLN A 70 -48.98 -19.92 2.45
N ILE A 71 -49.11 -20.09 3.78
CA ILE A 71 -48.41 -19.26 4.76
C ILE A 71 -46.90 -19.45 4.62
N HIS A 72 -46.41 -20.69 4.57
CA HIS A 72 -44.98 -21.00 4.45
C HIS A 72 -44.35 -20.44 3.17
N ASP A 73 -45.02 -20.62 2.02
CA ASP A 73 -44.51 -20.17 0.71
C ASP A 73 -44.45 -18.63 0.62
N SER A 74 -45.35 -17.94 1.32
CA SER A 74 -45.51 -16.48 1.22
C SER A 74 -44.88 -15.72 2.38
N LEU A 75 -44.71 -16.36 3.53
CA LEU A 75 -44.35 -15.74 4.81
C LEU A 75 -43.41 -16.64 5.61
N ASP A 76 -42.30 -16.04 6.05
CA ASP A 76 -41.27 -16.70 6.88
C ASP A 76 -41.75 -16.80 8.35
N VAL A 77 -42.75 -17.64 8.62
CA VAL A 77 -43.37 -17.84 9.93
C VAL A 77 -43.42 -19.34 10.28
N PRO A 78 -42.92 -19.77 11.46
CA PRO A 78 -42.95 -21.17 11.84
C PRO A 78 -44.36 -21.63 12.19
N ILE A 79 -44.71 -22.82 11.70
CA ILE A 79 -46.01 -23.45 11.91
C ILE A 79 -45.82 -24.70 12.78
N VAL A 80 -46.62 -24.80 13.83
CA VAL A 80 -46.74 -25.99 14.67
C VAL A 80 -48.16 -26.51 14.51
N TYR A 81 -48.28 -27.78 14.12
CA TYR A 81 -49.59 -28.39 13.91
C TYR A 81 -50.19 -28.89 15.22
N LEU A 82 -51.49 -28.67 15.40
CA LEU A 82 -52.31 -29.30 16.41
C LEU A 82 -53.00 -30.50 15.75
N THR A 83 -52.82 -31.70 16.29
CA THR A 83 -53.26 -32.94 15.64
C THR A 83 -54.16 -33.76 16.58
N GLY A 84 -55.36 -34.11 16.16
CA GLY A 84 -56.19 -35.12 16.84
C GLY A 84 -55.86 -36.55 16.38
N HIS A 85 -56.89 -37.40 16.30
CA HIS A 85 -56.80 -38.64 15.52
C HIS A 85 -56.80 -38.29 14.02
N ALA A 86 -55.62 -38.14 13.44
CA ALA A 86 -55.45 -37.84 12.02
C ALA A 86 -55.27 -39.12 11.19
N ASP A 87 -55.85 -39.14 10.00
CA ASP A 87 -55.60 -40.17 8.98
C ASP A 87 -54.15 -40.09 8.45
N ASP A 88 -53.57 -41.22 8.04
CA ASP A 88 -52.18 -41.32 7.59
C ASP A 88 -51.88 -40.37 6.42
N ASP A 89 -52.87 -40.11 5.56
CA ASP A 89 -52.79 -39.18 4.42
C ASP A 89 -52.61 -37.71 4.85
N LEU A 90 -53.28 -37.28 5.93
CA LEU A 90 -53.16 -35.92 6.45
C LEU A 90 -51.79 -35.68 7.09
N LEU A 91 -51.30 -36.67 7.85
CA LEU A 91 -49.96 -36.65 8.44
C LEU A 91 -48.87 -36.63 7.36
N TYR A 92 -49.05 -37.34 6.24
CA TYR A 92 -48.12 -37.29 5.12
C TYR A 92 -48.10 -35.90 4.46
N ARG A 93 -49.26 -35.30 4.14
CA ARG A 93 -49.31 -33.94 3.57
C ARG A 93 -48.71 -32.89 4.52
N ALA A 94 -48.98 -33.01 5.82
CA ALA A 94 -48.42 -32.12 6.83
C ALA A 94 -46.89 -32.27 7.00
N LYS A 95 -46.26 -33.37 6.59
CA LYS A 95 -44.79 -33.50 6.58
C LYS A 95 -44.15 -32.76 5.41
N LEU A 96 -44.84 -32.70 4.26
CA LEU A 96 -44.36 -32.03 3.06
C LEU A 96 -44.31 -30.51 3.19
N THR A 97 -44.99 -29.94 4.19
CA THR A 97 -44.96 -28.50 4.51
C THR A 97 -43.84 -28.12 5.48
N GLU A 98 -42.93 -29.06 5.80
CA GLU A 98 -41.77 -28.88 6.69
C GLU A 98 -42.08 -28.13 8.02
N PRO A 99 -43.04 -28.62 8.84
CA PRO A 99 -43.44 -27.91 10.05
C PRO A 99 -42.35 -27.91 11.11
N TYR A 100 -42.46 -26.93 12.00
CA TYR A 100 -41.55 -26.74 13.12
C TYR A 100 -41.90 -27.59 14.34
N GLY A 101 -43.08 -28.23 14.35
CA GLY A 101 -43.49 -29.16 15.39
C GLY A 101 -44.92 -29.68 15.20
N TYR A 102 -45.27 -30.67 16.02
CA TYR A 102 -46.61 -31.23 16.13
C TYR A 102 -46.98 -31.34 17.62
N ILE A 103 -48.25 -31.09 17.94
CA ILE A 103 -48.81 -31.23 19.29
C ILE A 103 -50.05 -32.11 19.17
N ILE A 104 -50.13 -33.19 19.94
CA ILE A 104 -51.22 -34.15 19.86
C ILE A 104 -52.33 -33.76 20.87
N LYS A 105 -53.59 -33.68 20.42
CA LYS A 105 -54.75 -33.43 21.28
C LYS A 105 -55.19 -34.74 22.00
N PRO A 106 -55.50 -34.73 23.31
CA PRO A 106 -55.36 -33.61 24.24
C PRO A 106 -53.91 -33.45 24.73
N PHE A 107 -53.48 -32.20 24.93
CA PHE A 107 -52.15 -31.81 25.40
C PHE A 107 -52.24 -31.05 26.73
N ASP A 108 -51.11 -30.93 27.42
CA ASP A 108 -50.96 -30.09 28.61
C ASP A 108 -50.16 -28.80 28.34
N GLU A 109 -50.08 -27.92 29.35
CA GLU A 109 -49.32 -26.66 29.25
C GLU A 109 -47.82 -26.89 28.99
N SER A 110 -47.26 -27.98 29.50
CA SER A 110 -45.83 -28.29 29.37
C SER A 110 -45.49 -28.69 27.94
N GLU A 111 -46.31 -29.52 27.30
CA GLU A 111 -46.16 -29.93 25.91
C GLU A 111 -46.32 -28.73 24.96
N LEU A 112 -47.35 -27.91 25.20
CA LEU A 112 -47.62 -26.70 24.43
C LEU A 112 -46.44 -25.72 24.52
N ARG A 113 -45.96 -25.45 25.74
CA ARG A 113 -44.80 -24.58 25.98
C ARG A 113 -43.54 -25.12 25.30
N THR A 114 -43.21 -26.38 25.54
CA THR A 114 -41.96 -26.99 25.05
C THR A 114 -41.90 -26.94 23.52
N THR A 115 -43.01 -27.30 22.86
CA THR A 115 -43.07 -27.34 21.39
C THR A 115 -42.96 -25.95 20.79
N ILE A 116 -43.62 -24.95 21.38
CA ILE A 116 -43.54 -23.55 20.95
C ILE A 116 -42.12 -23.00 21.14
N GLU A 117 -41.49 -23.26 22.28
CA GLU A 117 -40.11 -22.81 22.54
C GLU A 117 -39.13 -23.42 21.54
N ILE A 118 -39.23 -24.73 21.26
CA ILE A 118 -38.39 -25.41 20.26
C ILE A 118 -38.63 -24.84 18.86
N ALA A 119 -39.89 -24.64 18.46
CA ALA A 119 -40.25 -24.14 17.14
C ALA A 119 -39.72 -22.71 16.91
N LEU A 120 -39.93 -21.80 17.88
CA LEU A 120 -39.41 -20.44 17.83
C LEU A 120 -37.88 -20.41 17.80
N TYR A 121 -37.23 -21.25 18.62
CA TYR A 121 -35.77 -21.34 18.66
C TYR A 121 -35.20 -21.84 17.32
N ARG A 122 -35.76 -22.92 16.78
CA ARG A 122 -35.32 -23.52 15.51
C ARG A 122 -35.47 -22.53 14.35
N HIS A 123 -36.62 -21.88 14.23
CA HIS A 123 -36.86 -20.87 13.21
C HIS A 123 -35.87 -19.69 13.31
N LYS A 124 -35.61 -19.21 14.54
CA LYS A 124 -34.62 -18.15 14.77
C LYS A 124 -33.21 -18.58 14.32
N MET A 125 -32.79 -19.81 14.61
CA MET A 125 -31.47 -20.30 14.22
C MET A 125 -31.34 -20.44 12.71
N GLU A 126 -32.35 -21.01 12.04
CA GLU A 126 -32.38 -21.14 10.58
C GLU A 126 -32.33 -19.77 9.89
N LYS A 127 -33.07 -18.79 10.42
CA LYS A 127 -33.04 -17.41 9.92
C LYS A 127 -31.67 -16.76 10.09
N LEU A 128 -31.06 -16.86 11.27
CA LEU A 128 -29.71 -16.33 11.52
C LEU A 128 -28.67 -16.98 10.60
N LEU A 129 -28.78 -18.29 10.37
CA LEU A 129 -27.90 -19.01 9.46
C LEU A 129 -28.04 -18.49 8.02
N LYS A 130 -29.29 -18.29 7.56
CA LYS A 130 -29.58 -17.74 6.22
C LYS A 130 -29.07 -16.31 6.04
N GLU A 131 -29.24 -15.46 7.06
CA GLU A 131 -28.74 -14.07 7.06
C GLU A 131 -27.21 -14.04 7.08
N SER A 132 -26.58 -14.86 7.92
CA SER A 132 -25.13 -15.00 8.00
C SER A 132 -24.55 -15.50 6.67
N GLY A 133 -25.16 -16.51 6.05
CA GLY A 133 -24.75 -17.01 4.73
C GLY A 133 -24.82 -15.95 3.63
N LYS A 134 -25.88 -15.12 3.62
CA LYS A 134 -25.97 -13.98 2.69
C LYS A 134 -24.86 -12.95 2.94
N HIS A 135 -24.57 -12.64 4.20
CA HIS A 135 -23.51 -11.70 4.55
C HIS A 135 -22.14 -12.20 4.11
N TYR A 136 -21.82 -13.48 4.37
CA TYR A 136 -20.57 -14.09 3.91
C TYR A 136 -20.45 -14.06 2.38
N LYS A 137 -21.50 -14.43 1.64
CA LYS A 137 -21.49 -14.37 0.17
C LYS A 137 -21.16 -12.96 -0.34
N ALA A 138 -21.77 -11.93 0.24
CA ALA A 138 -21.51 -10.54 -0.15
C ALA A 138 -20.08 -10.08 0.18
N VAL A 139 -19.53 -10.46 1.34
CA VAL A 139 -18.13 -10.15 1.69
C VAL A 139 -17.18 -10.78 0.67
N CYS A 140 -17.37 -12.06 0.37
CA CYS A 140 -16.54 -12.79 -0.59
C CYS A 140 -16.53 -12.15 -1.97
N GLU A 141 -17.69 -11.76 -2.50
CA GLU A 141 -17.85 -11.11 -3.81
C GLU A 141 -17.21 -9.71 -3.87
N LEU A 142 -17.05 -9.03 -2.73
CA LEU A 142 -16.42 -7.71 -2.66
C LEU A 142 -14.90 -7.78 -2.46
N THR A 143 -14.39 -8.84 -1.82
CA THR A 143 -12.98 -8.96 -1.45
C THR A 143 -12.15 -9.81 -2.41
N SER A 144 -12.79 -10.62 -3.24
CA SER A 144 -12.12 -11.59 -4.10
C SER A 144 -12.88 -11.75 -5.41
N ASP A 145 -12.16 -12.00 -6.50
CA ASP A 145 -12.77 -12.24 -7.79
C ASP A 145 -13.44 -13.62 -7.83
N TYR A 146 -12.82 -14.61 -7.18
CA TYR A 146 -13.49 -15.88 -6.89
C TYR A 146 -12.87 -16.59 -5.68
N ILE A 147 -13.68 -17.46 -5.07
CA ILE A 147 -13.29 -18.36 -3.99
C ILE A 147 -13.60 -19.79 -4.44
N PHE A 148 -12.76 -20.72 -4.01
CA PHE A 148 -12.96 -22.13 -4.25
C PHE A 148 -12.70 -22.94 -3.00
N HIS A 149 -13.28 -24.13 -2.96
CA HIS A 149 -12.96 -25.17 -2.01
C HIS A 149 -12.62 -26.46 -2.74
N ILE A 150 -11.61 -27.15 -2.23
CA ILE A 150 -11.13 -28.42 -2.75
C ILE A 150 -11.23 -29.44 -1.63
N ASN A 151 -11.85 -30.58 -1.93
CA ASN A 151 -11.81 -31.75 -1.07
C ASN A 151 -10.47 -32.49 -1.22
N VAL A 152 -9.86 -32.85 -0.09
CA VAL A 152 -8.64 -33.66 -0.05
C VAL A 152 -9.01 -35.09 0.33
N SER A 153 -9.11 -35.99 -0.67
CA SER A 153 -9.41 -37.40 -0.41
C SER A 153 -8.19 -38.15 0.17
N LYS A 154 -8.42 -39.34 0.77
CA LYS A 154 -7.34 -40.22 1.27
C LYS A 154 -6.35 -40.63 0.18
N ASP A 155 -6.76 -40.59 -1.08
CA ASP A 155 -5.93 -40.92 -2.25
C ASP A 155 -5.18 -39.68 -2.80
N LYS A 156 -5.22 -38.55 -2.07
CA LYS A 156 -4.63 -37.24 -2.46
C LYS A 156 -5.15 -36.68 -3.80
N GLN A 157 -6.31 -37.12 -4.25
CA GLN A 157 -6.99 -36.49 -5.38
C GLN A 157 -7.61 -35.18 -4.90
N ILE A 158 -7.23 -34.10 -5.57
CA ILE A 158 -7.67 -32.72 -5.37
C ILE A 158 -8.82 -32.49 -6.33
N LEU A 159 -10.05 -32.50 -5.81
CA LEU A 159 -11.26 -32.22 -6.60
C LEU A 159 -11.93 -30.96 -6.03
N PHE A 160 -12.35 -30.05 -6.90
CA PHE A 160 -13.11 -28.89 -6.46
C PHE A 160 -14.49 -29.34 -5.97
N ASP A 161 -14.79 -29.01 -4.71
CA ASP A 161 -16.11 -29.20 -4.11
C ASP A 161 -17.08 -28.14 -4.63
N TRP A 162 -16.65 -26.88 -4.57
CA TRP A 162 -17.38 -25.74 -5.10
C TRP A 162 -16.43 -24.60 -5.48
N ILE A 163 -16.91 -23.74 -6.36
CA ILE A 163 -16.24 -22.50 -6.79
C ILE A 163 -17.30 -21.43 -7.02
N THR A 164 -17.02 -20.20 -6.61
CA THR A 164 -17.94 -19.09 -6.79
C THR A 164 -18.07 -18.67 -8.26
N GLU A 165 -19.19 -18.05 -8.61
CA GLU A 165 -19.56 -17.69 -9.99
C GLU A 165 -18.54 -16.78 -10.70
N GLY A 166 -17.75 -15.98 -9.97
CA GLY A 166 -16.75 -15.08 -10.54
C GLY A 166 -15.58 -15.76 -11.29
N PHE A 167 -15.39 -17.07 -11.13
CA PHE A 167 -14.36 -17.82 -11.87
C PHE A 167 -14.58 -17.80 -13.38
N ALA A 168 -15.81 -18.00 -13.84
CA ALA A 168 -16.13 -18.09 -15.26
C ALA A 168 -15.95 -16.78 -16.03
N PRO A 169 -16.46 -15.61 -15.58
CA PRO A 169 -16.24 -14.35 -16.28
C PRO A 169 -14.77 -13.93 -16.27
N LEU A 170 -14.01 -14.26 -15.23
CA LEU A 170 -12.58 -13.91 -15.15
C LEU A 170 -11.71 -14.78 -16.06
N THR A 171 -11.93 -16.10 -16.08
CA THR A 171 -11.03 -17.04 -16.77
C THR A 171 -11.52 -17.48 -18.15
N GLY A 172 -12.83 -17.34 -18.42
CA GLY A 172 -13.49 -17.86 -19.61
C GLY A 172 -13.78 -19.37 -19.57
N TYR A 173 -13.39 -20.07 -18.51
CA TYR A 173 -13.68 -21.49 -18.33
C TYR A 173 -14.95 -21.70 -17.50
N THR A 174 -15.70 -22.76 -17.82
CA THR A 174 -16.88 -23.15 -17.05
C THR A 174 -16.48 -23.96 -15.82
N ILE A 175 -17.34 -23.96 -14.80
CA ILE A 175 -17.13 -24.74 -13.57
C ILE A 175 -16.98 -26.24 -13.89
N ASN A 176 -17.72 -26.75 -14.88
CA ASN A 176 -17.62 -28.16 -15.30
C ASN A 176 -16.25 -28.51 -15.90
N GLU A 177 -15.61 -27.57 -16.59
CA GLU A 177 -14.27 -27.77 -17.15
C GLU A 177 -13.19 -27.81 -16.05
N VAL A 178 -13.43 -27.18 -14.90
CA VAL A 178 -12.42 -27.04 -13.82
C VAL A 178 -11.99 -28.37 -13.18
N ASN A 179 -12.90 -29.35 -13.13
CA ASN A 179 -12.62 -30.68 -12.60
C ASN A 179 -11.99 -31.62 -13.64
N SER A 180 -11.69 -31.13 -14.85
CA SER A 180 -11.00 -31.91 -15.86
C SER A 180 -9.49 -31.93 -15.58
N PRO A 181 -8.84 -33.10 -15.45
CA PRO A 181 -7.40 -33.20 -15.17
C PRO A 181 -6.51 -32.46 -16.18
N GLU A 182 -7.01 -32.31 -17.41
CA GLU A 182 -6.33 -31.62 -18.51
C GLU A 182 -6.31 -30.09 -18.35
N LEU A 183 -7.27 -29.50 -17.62
CA LEU A 183 -7.35 -28.04 -17.51
C LEU A 183 -6.24 -27.48 -16.63
N TRP A 184 -5.88 -28.16 -15.54
CA TRP A 184 -4.86 -27.70 -14.59
C TRP A 184 -3.51 -27.38 -15.26
N HIS A 185 -3.07 -28.25 -16.17
CA HIS A 185 -1.80 -28.07 -16.90
C HIS A 185 -1.89 -26.98 -17.99
N LYS A 186 -3.10 -26.59 -18.39
CA LYS A 186 -3.35 -25.61 -19.45
C LYS A 186 -3.61 -24.21 -18.91
N ILE A 187 -4.28 -24.11 -17.75
CA ILE A 187 -4.70 -22.84 -17.18
C ILE A 187 -3.54 -22.09 -16.53
N PHE A 188 -2.56 -22.77 -15.95
CA PHE A 188 -1.41 -22.11 -15.33
C PHE A 188 -0.28 -21.88 -16.34
N HIS A 189 0.43 -20.77 -16.17
CA HIS A 189 1.62 -20.50 -16.97
C HIS A 189 2.73 -21.52 -16.64
N PRO A 190 3.45 -22.09 -17.63
CA PRO A 190 4.43 -23.15 -17.42
C PRO A 190 5.49 -22.85 -16.34
N ASP A 191 6.03 -21.62 -16.34
CA ASP A 191 7.04 -21.20 -15.36
C ASP A 191 6.54 -21.21 -13.91
N ASP A 192 5.23 -21.09 -13.70
CA ASP A 192 4.65 -20.92 -12.36
C ASP A 192 4.18 -22.27 -11.77
N ILE A 193 4.18 -23.36 -12.56
CA ILE A 193 3.74 -24.71 -12.15
C ILE A 193 4.53 -25.21 -10.94
N SER A 194 5.86 -25.07 -10.95
CA SER A 194 6.72 -25.57 -9.86
C SER A 194 6.40 -24.92 -8.51
N LYS A 195 6.04 -23.63 -8.52
CA LYS A 195 5.66 -22.87 -7.33
C LYS A 195 4.31 -23.32 -6.79
N ILE A 196 3.37 -23.62 -7.67
CA ILE A 196 2.04 -24.13 -7.30
C ILE A 196 2.16 -25.52 -6.68
N ASP A 197 2.97 -26.40 -7.25
CA ASP A 197 3.24 -27.74 -6.71
C ASP A 197 3.83 -27.69 -5.30
N GLU A 198 4.72 -26.73 -5.04
CA GLU A 198 5.29 -26.50 -3.71
C GLU A 198 4.22 -26.00 -2.72
N ALA A 199 3.42 -25.02 -3.12
CA ALA A 199 2.33 -24.51 -2.29
C ALA A 199 1.31 -25.61 -1.94
N LEU A 200 0.92 -26.45 -2.90
CA LEU A 200 0.01 -27.58 -2.66
C LEU A 200 0.58 -28.58 -1.64
N LYS A 201 1.88 -28.87 -1.69
CA LYS A 201 2.54 -29.75 -0.70
C LYS A 201 2.50 -29.17 0.71
N ASN A 202 2.68 -27.85 0.85
CA ASN A 202 2.62 -27.18 2.14
C ASN A 202 1.19 -27.11 2.69
N LEU A 203 0.20 -26.91 1.83
CA LEU A 203 -1.22 -26.94 2.19
C LEU A 203 -1.66 -28.33 2.66
N ILE A 204 -1.18 -29.41 2.04
CA ILE A 204 -1.50 -30.79 2.51
C ILE A 204 -0.90 -31.07 3.89
N GLN A 205 0.19 -30.38 4.26
CA GLN A 205 0.75 -30.42 5.62
C GLN A 205 0.01 -29.50 6.59
N GLY A 206 -0.96 -28.73 6.08
CA GLY A 206 -1.89 -27.93 6.83
C GLY A 206 -1.45 -26.51 7.15
N ASN A 207 -0.50 -25.99 6.37
CA ASN A 207 -0.06 -24.60 6.44
C ASN A 207 -0.98 -23.68 5.65
N GLU A 208 -0.77 -22.37 5.78
CA GLU A 208 -1.36 -21.35 4.93
C GLU A 208 -0.38 -20.94 3.84
N GLU A 209 -0.88 -20.66 2.64
CA GLU A 209 -0.06 -20.28 1.50
C GLU A 209 -0.59 -19.04 0.80
N LYS A 210 0.34 -18.19 0.38
CA LYS A 210 0.05 -16.99 -0.40
C LYS A 210 1.06 -16.82 -1.51
N TYR A 211 0.59 -16.80 -2.74
CA TYR A 211 1.46 -16.60 -3.89
C TYR A 211 0.78 -15.84 -5.03
N GLU A 212 1.62 -15.19 -5.82
CA GLU A 212 1.24 -14.67 -7.13
C GLU A 212 1.59 -15.70 -8.21
N CYS A 213 0.70 -15.87 -9.19
CA CYS A 213 0.89 -16.73 -10.36
C CYS A 213 0.19 -16.14 -11.59
N ARG A 214 0.59 -16.61 -12.76
CA ARG A 214 -0.04 -16.30 -14.03
C ARG A 214 -0.95 -17.44 -14.46
N ILE A 215 -2.11 -17.08 -14.98
CA ILE A 215 -3.00 -17.99 -15.70
C ILE A 215 -3.18 -17.55 -17.15
N ILE A 216 -3.55 -18.50 -17.99
CA ILE A 216 -3.92 -18.30 -19.39
C ILE A 216 -5.44 -18.53 -19.48
N THR A 217 -6.17 -17.50 -19.87
CA THR A 217 -7.63 -17.57 -20.05
C THR A 217 -7.98 -18.46 -21.25
N LYS A 218 -9.26 -18.85 -21.37
CA LYS A 218 -9.74 -19.59 -22.54
C LYS A 218 -9.53 -18.83 -23.85
N GLY A 219 -9.47 -17.49 -23.79
CA GLY A 219 -9.16 -16.61 -24.93
C GLY A 219 -7.66 -16.48 -25.25
N GLY A 220 -6.78 -17.05 -24.43
CA GLY A 220 -5.32 -16.97 -24.59
C GLY A 220 -4.66 -15.76 -23.93
N GLU A 221 -5.42 -14.95 -23.19
CA GLU A 221 -4.86 -13.81 -22.45
C GLU A 221 -4.14 -14.29 -21.19
N THR A 222 -3.04 -13.64 -20.84
CA THR A 222 -2.33 -13.91 -19.57
C THR A 222 -2.81 -12.97 -18.48
N LEU A 223 -3.32 -13.53 -17.39
CA LEU A 223 -3.71 -12.77 -16.20
C LEU A 223 -2.78 -13.07 -15.04
N TRP A 224 -2.42 -12.04 -14.28
CA TRP A 224 -1.75 -12.18 -13.00
C TRP A 224 -2.78 -12.27 -11.88
N LEU A 225 -2.64 -13.31 -11.06
CA LEU A 225 -3.49 -13.56 -9.91
C LEU A 225 -2.65 -13.56 -8.64
N ILE A 226 -3.28 -13.14 -7.54
CA ILE A 226 -2.81 -13.45 -6.19
C ILE A 226 -3.78 -14.46 -5.58
N VAL A 227 -3.23 -15.56 -5.08
CA VAL A 227 -3.96 -16.69 -4.51
C VAL A 227 -3.60 -16.79 -3.04
N ASN A 228 -4.60 -16.74 -2.17
CA ASN A 228 -4.46 -17.00 -0.74
C ASN A 228 -5.21 -18.30 -0.43
N MET A 229 -4.55 -19.27 0.19
CA MET A 229 -5.14 -20.56 0.53
C MET A 229 -4.86 -20.95 1.97
N GLN A 230 -5.84 -21.63 2.57
CA GLN A 230 -5.76 -22.17 3.92
C GLN A 230 -6.30 -23.60 3.93
N SER A 231 -5.67 -24.45 4.73
CA SER A 231 -6.09 -25.84 4.89
C SER A 231 -7.13 -25.99 6.00
N GLU A 232 -8.14 -26.80 5.74
CA GLU A 232 -9.17 -27.18 6.70
C GLU A 232 -8.78 -28.49 7.38
N TRP A 233 -8.66 -28.45 8.70
CA TRP A 233 -8.24 -29.57 9.52
C TRP A 233 -9.42 -30.25 10.22
N ASP A 234 -9.52 -31.57 10.10
CA ASP A 234 -10.44 -32.37 10.91
C ASP A 234 -9.76 -32.78 12.22
N THR A 235 -10.18 -32.14 13.31
CA THR A 235 -9.68 -32.39 14.67
C THR A 235 -9.94 -33.81 15.17
N LYS A 236 -10.95 -34.52 14.63
CA LYS A 236 -11.28 -35.89 15.02
C LYS A 236 -10.47 -36.92 14.24
N LYS A 237 -10.19 -36.66 12.95
CA LYS A 237 -9.43 -37.56 12.08
C LYS A 237 -7.93 -37.26 12.02
N GLN A 238 -7.49 -36.15 12.61
CA GLN A 238 -6.10 -35.66 12.59
C GLN A 238 -5.50 -35.56 11.19
N ASN A 239 -6.30 -35.10 10.22
CA ASN A 239 -5.85 -34.91 8.85
C ASN A 239 -6.50 -33.67 8.22
N VAL A 240 -5.86 -33.15 7.17
CA VAL A 240 -6.45 -32.14 6.30
C VAL A 240 -7.60 -32.78 5.51
N ILE A 241 -8.77 -32.13 5.54
CA ILE A 241 -9.98 -32.59 4.85
C ILE A 241 -10.34 -31.74 3.64
N GLY A 242 -9.84 -30.51 3.59
CA GLY A 242 -10.12 -29.58 2.50
C GLY A 242 -9.11 -28.43 2.44
N ILE A 243 -9.18 -27.68 1.34
CA ILE A 243 -8.41 -26.44 1.14
C ILE A 243 -9.38 -25.39 0.64
N ILE A 244 -9.44 -24.24 1.29
CA ILE A 244 -10.18 -23.07 0.83
C ILE A 244 -9.20 -22.04 0.24
N GLY A 245 -9.55 -21.47 -0.90
CA GLY A 245 -8.72 -20.49 -1.59
C GLY A 245 -9.50 -19.29 -2.07
N ALA A 246 -8.93 -18.10 -1.91
CA ALA A 246 -9.46 -16.83 -2.41
C ALA A 246 -8.47 -16.22 -3.42
N VAL A 247 -9.01 -15.78 -4.55
CA VAL A 247 -8.22 -15.33 -5.70
C VAL A 247 -8.60 -13.91 -6.09
N SER A 248 -7.58 -13.08 -6.35
CA SER A 248 -7.77 -11.74 -6.88
C SER A 248 -6.92 -11.50 -8.13
N ASN A 249 -7.47 -10.82 -9.12
CA ASN A 249 -6.78 -10.40 -10.33
C ASN A 249 -5.96 -9.13 -10.03
N ILE A 250 -4.65 -9.24 -10.23
CA ILE A 250 -3.68 -8.15 -10.03
C ILE A 250 -3.00 -7.73 -11.33
N THR A 251 -3.56 -8.10 -12.49
CA THR A 251 -2.99 -7.82 -13.82
C THR A 251 -2.77 -6.33 -14.05
N GLU A 252 -3.80 -5.50 -13.81
CA GLU A 252 -3.70 -4.05 -13.98
C GLU A 252 -2.69 -3.43 -13.03
N ARG A 253 -2.61 -3.92 -11.79
CA ARG A 253 -1.58 -3.52 -10.83
C ARG A 253 -0.18 -3.85 -11.33
N LYS A 254 0.04 -5.07 -11.86
CA LYS A 254 1.34 -5.49 -12.40
C LYS A 254 1.76 -4.66 -13.61
N LYS A 255 0.84 -4.37 -14.54
CA LYS A 255 1.09 -3.49 -15.69
C LYS A 255 1.46 -2.07 -15.24
N ALA A 256 0.76 -1.51 -14.25
CA ALA A 256 1.09 -0.20 -13.72
C ALA A 256 2.48 -0.18 -13.05
N ASP A 257 2.80 -1.20 -12.25
CA ASP A 257 4.12 -1.33 -11.62
C ASP A 257 5.26 -1.43 -12.66
N GLU A 258 5.03 -2.15 -13.77
CA GLU A 258 5.98 -2.27 -14.88
C GLU A 258 6.15 -0.94 -15.63
N GLN A 259 5.06 -0.24 -15.96
CA GLN A 259 5.12 1.09 -16.58
C GLN A 259 5.86 2.11 -15.71
N ILE A 260 5.66 2.08 -14.39
CA ILE A 260 6.39 2.94 -13.46
C ILE A 260 7.90 2.63 -13.50
N LYS A 261 8.28 1.35 -13.51
CA LYS A 261 9.69 0.94 -13.60
C LYS A 261 10.32 1.37 -14.91
N GLU A 262 9.62 1.22 -16.03
CA GLU A 262 10.08 1.69 -17.34
C GLU A 262 10.26 3.21 -17.35
N SER A 263 9.26 3.96 -16.88
CA SER A 263 9.34 5.42 -16.80
C SER A 263 10.47 5.90 -15.87
N LEU A 264 10.74 5.19 -14.78
CA LEU A 264 11.85 5.49 -13.88
C LEU A 264 13.20 5.26 -14.60
N LYS A 265 13.35 4.14 -15.31
CA LYS A 265 14.54 3.85 -16.10
C LYS A 265 14.77 4.88 -17.21
N GLU A 266 13.71 5.32 -17.90
CA GLU A 266 13.80 6.38 -18.90
C GLU A 266 14.27 7.70 -18.29
N LYS A 267 13.74 8.09 -17.12
CA LYS A 267 14.16 9.28 -16.40
C LYS A 267 15.63 9.22 -15.99
N ASP A 268 16.12 8.06 -15.52
CA ASP A 268 17.53 7.89 -15.15
C ASP A 268 18.47 8.10 -16.35
N VAL A 269 18.12 7.55 -17.51
CA VAL A 269 18.88 7.74 -18.75
C VAL A 269 18.86 9.21 -19.21
N LEU A 270 17.72 9.89 -19.09
CA LEU A 270 17.62 11.32 -19.42
C LEU A 270 18.47 12.20 -18.50
N LEU A 271 18.49 11.90 -17.20
CA LEU A 271 19.33 12.62 -16.23
C LEU A 271 20.82 12.44 -16.56
N ASP A 272 21.24 11.22 -16.90
CA ASP A 272 22.60 10.91 -17.33
C ASP A 272 23.03 11.74 -18.56
N GLU A 273 22.18 11.79 -19.59
CA GLU A 273 22.41 12.57 -20.81
C GLU A 273 22.51 14.08 -20.51
N VAL A 274 21.67 14.62 -19.61
CA VAL A 274 21.76 16.03 -19.17
C VAL A 274 23.11 16.30 -18.52
N HIS A 275 23.57 15.44 -17.61
CA HIS A 275 24.87 15.61 -16.96
C HIS A 275 26.04 15.58 -17.94
N HIS A 276 26.03 14.63 -18.88
CA HIS A 276 27.02 14.56 -19.95
C HIS A 276 27.02 15.84 -20.80
N ARG A 277 25.85 16.37 -21.17
CA ARG A 277 25.73 17.61 -21.93
C ARG A 277 26.22 18.83 -21.15
N VAL A 278 25.91 18.94 -19.87
CA VAL A 278 26.41 20.04 -19.03
C VAL A 278 27.93 20.00 -18.97
N LYS A 279 28.54 18.82 -18.75
CA LYS A 279 30.00 18.67 -18.79
C LYS A 279 30.59 19.08 -20.13
N ASN A 280 30.01 18.64 -21.24
CA ASN A 280 30.46 19.01 -22.59
C ASN A 280 30.34 20.51 -22.84
N ASN A 281 29.25 21.14 -22.40
CA ASN A 281 29.04 22.59 -22.53
C ASN A 281 30.09 23.38 -21.73
N LEU A 282 30.38 22.96 -20.50
CA LEU A 282 31.43 23.57 -19.68
C LEU A 282 32.81 23.43 -20.34
N GLN A 283 33.11 22.27 -20.94
CA GLN A 283 34.35 22.07 -21.70
C GLN A 283 34.47 23.00 -22.92
N ILE A 284 33.38 23.21 -23.66
CA ILE A 284 33.35 24.15 -24.80
C ILE A 284 33.62 25.57 -24.31
N ILE A 285 33.00 25.99 -23.21
CA ILE A 285 33.22 27.31 -22.61
C ILE A 285 34.69 27.47 -22.20
N SER A 286 35.27 26.49 -21.50
CA SER A 286 36.70 26.52 -21.13
C SER A 286 37.61 26.65 -22.37
N SER A 287 37.31 25.93 -23.45
CA SER A 287 38.07 26.02 -24.72
C SER A 287 37.96 27.38 -25.40
N LEU A 288 36.78 28.01 -25.38
CA LEU A 288 36.57 29.37 -25.90
C LEU A 288 37.37 30.40 -25.09
N LEU A 289 37.41 30.26 -23.78
CA LEU A 289 38.19 31.13 -22.89
C LEU A 289 39.69 30.98 -23.16
N ASP A 290 40.17 29.75 -23.36
CA ASP A 290 41.56 29.48 -23.75
C ASP A 290 41.94 30.14 -25.08
N MET A 291 41.08 29.99 -26.10
CA MET A 291 41.30 30.64 -27.39
C MET A 291 41.29 32.17 -27.31
N SER A 292 40.39 32.74 -26.49
CA SER A 292 40.35 34.19 -26.23
C SER A 292 41.61 34.68 -25.53
N SER A 293 42.13 33.89 -24.58
CA SER A 293 43.40 34.17 -23.90
C SER A 293 44.58 34.16 -24.88
N MET A 294 44.65 33.18 -25.79
CA MET A 294 45.72 33.07 -26.79
C MET A 294 45.69 34.17 -27.86
N LYS A 295 44.55 34.82 -28.08
CA LYS A 295 44.36 35.85 -29.12
C LYS A 295 44.66 37.27 -28.67
N THR A 296 44.82 37.52 -27.38
CA THR A 296 45.06 38.85 -26.82
C THR A 296 46.48 38.94 -26.28
N GLU A 297 47.13 40.08 -26.48
CA GLU A 297 48.45 40.38 -25.88
C GLU A 297 48.31 41.15 -24.56
N ASN A 298 47.09 41.62 -24.24
CA ASN A 298 46.83 42.34 -23.01
C ASN A 298 46.85 41.38 -21.80
N GLN A 299 47.90 41.51 -20.97
CA GLN A 299 48.11 40.70 -19.76
C GLN A 299 46.94 40.75 -18.77
N GLU A 300 46.24 41.88 -18.66
CA GLU A 300 45.06 42.00 -17.81
C GLU A 300 43.89 41.17 -18.35
N ALA A 301 43.69 41.17 -19.67
CA ALA A 301 42.67 40.36 -20.32
C ALA A 301 42.97 38.87 -20.23
N ILE A 302 44.23 38.47 -20.43
CA ILE A 302 44.71 37.08 -20.24
C ILE A 302 44.37 36.59 -18.83
N ALA A 303 44.72 37.37 -17.80
CA ALA A 303 44.46 37.02 -16.41
C ALA A 303 42.95 36.86 -16.13
N LEU A 304 42.10 37.72 -16.69
CA LEU A 304 40.64 37.62 -16.57
C LEU A 304 40.06 36.38 -17.25
N PHE A 305 40.60 35.99 -18.41
CA PHE A 305 40.17 34.75 -19.09
C PHE A 305 40.59 33.50 -18.32
N GLU A 306 41.83 33.45 -17.81
CA GLU A 306 42.29 32.35 -16.94
C GLU A 306 41.44 32.25 -15.66
N GLU A 307 41.12 33.38 -15.03
CA GLU A 307 40.25 33.41 -13.85
C GLU A 307 38.85 32.89 -14.17
N SER A 308 38.28 33.31 -15.30
CA SER A 308 36.97 32.83 -15.76
C SER A 308 36.98 31.34 -16.07
N ARG A 309 38.07 30.83 -16.65
CA ARG A 309 38.24 29.40 -16.95
C ARG A 309 38.27 28.58 -15.68
N ASN A 310 39.05 29.00 -14.68
CA ASN A 310 39.15 28.27 -13.42
C ASN A 310 37.80 28.16 -12.69
N ARG A 311 36.93 29.17 -12.83
CA ARG A 311 35.55 29.11 -12.31
C ARG A 311 34.71 28.06 -13.02
N VAL A 312 34.79 27.99 -14.35
CA VAL A 312 34.09 26.98 -15.16
C VAL A 312 34.56 25.58 -14.80
N ASP A 313 35.87 25.40 -14.59
CA ASP A 313 36.45 24.12 -14.20
C ASP A 313 36.01 23.70 -12.79
N SER A 314 35.87 24.65 -11.85
CA SER A 314 35.30 24.40 -10.52
C SER A 314 33.82 23.93 -10.59
N MET A 315 33.01 24.56 -11.45
CA MET A 315 31.62 24.11 -11.70
C MET A 315 31.59 22.70 -12.32
N ALA A 316 32.49 22.42 -13.26
CA ALA A 316 32.58 21.12 -13.91
C ALA A 316 32.98 19.99 -12.92
N LEU A 317 33.80 20.32 -11.92
CA LEU A 317 34.18 19.39 -10.85
C LEU A 317 32.98 19.00 -9.98
N ILE A 318 32.13 19.97 -9.59
CA ILE A 318 30.87 19.66 -8.86
C ILE A 318 29.97 18.77 -9.68
N HIS A 319 29.75 19.12 -10.95
CA HIS A 319 28.87 18.34 -11.83
C HIS A 319 29.36 16.90 -11.99
N SER A 320 30.69 16.69 -12.07
CA SER A 320 31.27 15.35 -12.14
C SER A 320 31.11 14.56 -10.84
N GLN A 321 31.19 15.23 -9.68
CA GLN A 321 31.03 14.59 -8.36
C GLN A 321 29.60 14.19 -8.05
N LEU A 322 28.61 14.97 -8.48
CA LEU A 322 27.18 14.65 -8.29
C LEU A 322 26.84 13.26 -8.82
N TYR A 323 27.33 12.95 -10.01
CA TYR A 323 27.05 11.69 -10.69
C TYR A 323 27.86 10.49 -10.13
N GLN A 324 29.09 10.72 -9.67
CA GLN A 324 29.90 9.66 -9.07
C GLN A 324 29.43 9.28 -7.65
N SER A 325 28.49 10.03 -7.09
CA SER A 325 27.95 9.78 -5.75
C SER A 325 26.69 8.93 -5.81
N GLU A 326 26.50 8.04 -4.82
CA GLU A 326 25.25 7.28 -4.65
C GLU A 326 24.06 8.17 -4.22
N ARG A 327 24.32 9.46 -3.92
CA ARG A 327 23.34 10.45 -3.47
C ARG A 327 23.25 11.62 -4.46
N PHE A 328 22.36 11.47 -5.43
CA PHE A 328 22.16 12.43 -6.53
C PHE A 328 21.68 13.83 -6.08
N ASP A 329 21.34 14.02 -4.81
CA ASP A 329 20.85 15.28 -4.25
C ASP A 329 21.93 16.09 -3.52
N ARG A 330 23.09 15.49 -3.17
CA ARG A 330 24.07 16.12 -2.28
C ARG A 330 25.53 15.94 -2.71
N ILE A 331 26.30 17.01 -2.54
CA ILE A 331 27.73 17.05 -2.81
C ILE A 331 28.51 16.86 -1.50
N ASP A 332 29.44 15.92 -1.53
CA ASP A 332 30.48 15.75 -0.50
C ASP A 332 31.50 16.88 -0.61
N MET A 333 31.42 17.84 0.32
CA MET A 333 32.27 19.04 0.28
C MET A 333 33.72 18.75 0.66
N GLU A 334 34.00 17.67 1.40
CA GLU A 334 35.37 17.27 1.71
C GLU A 334 36.10 16.84 0.42
N LYS A 335 35.51 15.93 -0.34
CA LYS A 335 36.04 15.50 -1.64
C LYS A 335 36.14 16.67 -2.61
N HIS A 336 35.16 17.56 -2.61
CA HIS A 336 35.17 18.75 -3.47
C HIS A 336 36.35 19.68 -3.16
N ILE A 337 36.51 20.07 -1.89
CA ILE A 337 37.59 20.96 -1.45
C ILE A 337 38.97 20.37 -1.76
N GLN A 338 39.15 19.06 -1.54
CA GLN A 338 40.40 18.36 -1.87
C GLN A 338 40.72 18.44 -3.36
N GLY A 339 39.76 18.11 -4.23
CA GLY A 339 39.93 18.16 -5.68
C GLY A 339 40.20 19.57 -6.20
N LEU A 340 39.42 20.55 -5.72
CA LEU A 340 39.57 21.96 -6.10
C LEU A 340 40.94 22.51 -5.69
N SER A 341 41.35 22.29 -4.43
CA SER A 341 42.61 22.81 -3.90
C SER A 341 43.82 22.17 -4.59
N GLY A 342 43.76 20.87 -4.89
CA GLY A 342 44.82 20.17 -5.63
C GLY A 342 44.98 20.71 -7.06
N ASN A 343 43.87 20.95 -7.76
CA ASN A 343 43.90 21.55 -9.09
C ASN A 343 44.51 22.96 -9.08
N LEU A 344 44.09 23.81 -8.14
CA LEU A 344 44.60 25.17 -8.02
C LEU A 344 46.08 25.24 -7.64
N LEU A 345 46.54 24.35 -6.75
CA LEU A 345 47.97 24.22 -6.44
C LEU A 345 48.80 23.92 -7.69
N ASN A 346 48.36 22.98 -8.52
CA ASN A 346 49.09 22.61 -9.74
C ASN A 346 49.21 23.79 -10.73
N ILE A 347 48.20 24.67 -10.76
CA ILE A 347 48.18 25.83 -11.66
C ILE A 347 49.12 26.93 -11.15
N TYR A 348 49.04 27.27 -9.86
CA TYR A 348 49.67 28.47 -9.30
C TYR A 348 50.99 28.22 -8.55
N SER A 349 51.19 27.05 -7.94
CA SER A 349 52.33 26.78 -7.04
C SER A 349 53.58 26.24 -7.76
N LYS A 350 53.99 26.85 -8.89
CA LYS A 350 55.16 26.39 -9.68
C LYS A 350 56.51 26.65 -9.00
N GLU A 351 56.64 27.77 -8.27
CA GLU A 351 57.90 28.25 -7.67
C GLU A 351 57.83 28.34 -6.13
N GLN A 352 56.74 27.85 -5.53
CA GLN A 352 56.46 27.95 -4.10
C GLN A 352 56.17 26.55 -3.53
N THR A 353 56.49 26.34 -2.26
CA THR A 353 56.13 25.09 -1.56
C THR A 353 55.00 25.39 -0.58
N ILE A 354 53.76 25.12 -1.00
CA ILE A 354 52.56 25.40 -0.21
C ILE A 354 51.95 24.09 0.28
N ALA A 355 51.82 23.95 1.59
CA ALA A 355 51.09 22.84 2.21
C ALA A 355 49.60 23.16 2.33
N LEU A 356 48.75 22.15 2.19
CA LEU A 356 47.30 22.24 2.43
C LEU A 356 46.93 21.48 3.70
N ASP A 357 46.21 22.14 4.60
CA ASP A 357 45.56 21.52 5.76
C ASP A 357 44.04 21.62 5.57
N ILE A 358 43.41 20.52 5.15
CA ILE A 358 41.97 20.47 4.88
C ILE A 358 41.27 19.73 6.01
N LYS A 359 40.35 20.42 6.69
CA LYS A 359 39.53 19.91 7.78
C LYS A 359 38.06 20.10 7.45
N SER A 360 37.55 19.20 6.61
CA SER A 360 36.12 19.06 6.34
C SER A 360 35.75 17.64 6.73
N THR A 361 34.67 17.45 7.47
CA THR A 361 34.22 16.09 7.83
C THR A 361 32.70 16.04 7.80
N ASN A 362 32.16 15.12 7.00
CA ASN A 362 30.71 14.87 6.86
C ASN A 362 29.85 16.09 6.49
N VAL A 363 30.38 17.05 5.73
CA VAL A 363 29.58 18.19 5.23
C VAL A 363 29.04 17.89 3.84
N TYR A 364 27.72 17.80 3.74
CA TYR A 364 26.99 17.53 2.49
C TYR A 364 26.07 18.69 2.16
N LEU A 365 26.22 19.27 0.96
CA LEU A 365 25.41 20.40 0.51
C LEU A 365 24.56 20.03 -0.72
N PRO A 366 23.31 20.53 -0.83
CA PRO A 366 22.55 20.41 -2.07
C PRO A 366 23.27 21.18 -3.19
N VAL A 367 23.08 20.77 -4.45
CA VAL A 367 23.75 21.35 -5.62
C VAL A 367 23.59 22.87 -5.69
N THR A 368 22.39 23.36 -5.33
CA THR A 368 22.04 24.78 -5.28
C THR A 368 22.91 25.61 -4.32
N GLN A 369 23.46 24.99 -3.26
CA GLN A 369 24.39 25.61 -2.33
C GLN A 369 25.85 25.22 -2.59
N ALA A 370 26.10 24.01 -3.10
CA ALA A 370 27.44 23.51 -3.39
C ALA A 370 28.13 24.34 -4.48
N VAL A 371 27.44 24.63 -5.58
CA VAL A 371 27.97 25.44 -6.70
C VAL A 371 28.42 26.83 -6.24
N PRO A 372 27.59 27.65 -5.59
CA PRO A 372 28.04 28.94 -5.06
C PRO A 372 29.17 28.82 -4.05
N CYS A 373 29.11 27.83 -3.15
CA CYS A 373 30.16 27.61 -2.16
C CYS A 373 31.51 27.27 -2.81
N ALA A 374 31.52 26.45 -3.85
CA ALA A 374 32.72 26.09 -4.60
C ALA A 374 33.35 27.28 -5.32
N LEU A 375 32.53 28.16 -5.91
CA LEU A 375 33.03 29.39 -6.52
C LEU A 375 33.69 30.30 -5.48
N VAL A 376 33.08 30.45 -4.31
CA VAL A 376 33.68 31.24 -3.22
C VAL A 376 35.01 30.65 -2.78
N LEU A 377 35.07 29.33 -2.57
CA LEU A 377 36.31 28.64 -2.22
C LEU A 377 37.38 28.79 -3.32
N ASN A 378 37.00 28.67 -4.58
CA ASN A 378 37.90 28.83 -5.73
C ASN A 378 38.56 30.22 -5.72
N GLU A 379 37.77 31.27 -5.50
CA GLU A 379 38.29 32.64 -5.41
C GLU A 379 39.23 32.83 -4.22
N LEU A 380 38.84 32.37 -3.03
CA LEU A 380 39.64 32.57 -1.82
C LEU A 380 40.96 31.79 -1.84
N ILE A 381 40.93 30.54 -2.32
CA ILE A 381 42.12 29.69 -2.45
C ILE A 381 43.04 30.25 -3.53
N SER A 382 42.50 30.62 -4.70
CA SER A 382 43.31 31.19 -5.78
C SER A 382 43.95 32.53 -5.38
N ASN A 383 43.22 33.40 -4.65
CA ASN A 383 43.78 34.63 -4.11
C ASN A 383 44.94 34.36 -3.12
N SER A 384 44.79 33.36 -2.26
CA SER A 384 45.85 32.95 -1.33
C SER A 384 47.11 32.51 -2.08
N LEU A 385 46.95 31.68 -3.12
CA LEU A 385 48.07 31.19 -3.93
C LEU A 385 48.74 32.32 -4.75
N LYS A 386 47.97 33.27 -5.28
CA LYS A 386 48.50 34.37 -6.12
C LYS A 386 49.18 35.46 -5.31
N TYR A 387 48.64 35.83 -4.15
CA TYR A 387 49.00 37.09 -3.47
C TYR A 387 49.63 36.91 -2.08
N ALA A 388 49.39 35.79 -1.39
CA ALA A 388 49.83 35.64 -0.01
C ALA A 388 51.34 35.33 0.13
N TYR A 389 51.94 34.70 -0.89
CA TYR A 389 53.32 34.18 -0.82
C TYR A 389 54.24 34.83 -1.86
N ARG A 390 55.49 35.10 -1.46
CA ARG A 390 56.55 35.52 -2.38
C ARG A 390 57.26 34.29 -2.96
N LYS A 391 58.09 34.48 -4.01
CA LYS A 391 58.87 33.39 -4.62
C LYS A 391 59.72 32.65 -3.57
N GLU A 392 59.83 31.33 -3.68
CA GLU A 392 60.64 30.44 -2.82
C GLU A 392 60.23 30.38 -1.34
N GLN A 393 59.06 30.93 -0.98
CA GLN A 393 58.55 30.89 0.39
C GLN A 393 57.79 29.57 0.65
N LYS A 394 57.95 29.02 1.87
CA LYS A 394 57.08 27.96 2.38
C LYS A 394 55.79 28.57 2.92
N GLY A 395 54.65 28.06 2.46
CA GLY A 395 53.32 28.53 2.84
C GLY A 395 52.44 27.41 3.38
N LEU A 396 51.38 27.79 4.11
CA LEU A 396 50.34 26.88 4.59
C LEU A 396 48.98 27.54 4.34
N ILE A 397 48.13 26.85 3.58
CA ILE A 397 46.72 27.22 3.46
C ILE A 397 45.91 26.19 4.24
N SER A 398 45.17 26.67 5.23
CA SER A 398 44.24 25.88 6.03
C SER A 398 42.81 26.14 5.59
N ILE A 399 42.07 25.09 5.25
CA ILE A 399 40.67 25.15 4.86
C ILE A 399 39.88 24.29 5.82
N SER A 400 38.91 24.86 6.52
CA SER A 400 38.01 24.08 7.38
C SER A 400 36.56 24.33 7.02
N MET A 401 35.77 23.27 6.93
CA MET A 401 34.32 23.36 6.75
C MET A 401 33.64 22.46 7.76
N GLN A 402 32.77 23.04 8.58
CA GLN A 402 32.08 22.33 9.65
C GLN A 402 30.59 22.66 9.64
N GLN A 403 29.78 21.65 9.94
CA GLN A 403 28.34 21.80 10.14
C GLN A 403 28.03 21.71 11.63
N SER A 404 27.34 22.72 12.15
CA SER A 404 26.81 22.76 13.50
C SER A 404 25.48 21.98 13.59
N ASN A 405 25.08 21.60 14.80
CA ASN A 405 23.86 20.81 15.04
C ASN A 405 22.56 21.50 14.57
N ASP A 406 22.55 22.83 14.48
CA ASP A 406 21.44 23.65 13.99
C ASP A 406 21.37 23.77 12.46
N GLY A 407 22.31 23.12 11.75
CA GLY A 407 22.44 23.15 10.30
C GLY A 407 23.29 24.32 9.77
N THR A 408 23.89 25.12 10.64
CA THR A 408 24.78 26.22 10.26
C THR A 408 26.13 25.69 9.79
N ILE A 409 26.55 26.11 8.60
CA ILE A 409 27.84 25.80 7.98
C ILE A 409 28.80 26.94 8.25
N ILE A 410 29.96 26.60 8.81
CA ILE A 410 31.06 27.54 9.02
C ILE A 410 32.23 27.07 8.15
N THR A 411 32.61 27.90 7.20
CA THR A 411 33.73 27.68 6.29
C THR A 411 34.82 28.70 6.59
N LYS A 412 36.04 28.23 6.79
CA LYS A 412 37.21 29.08 7.02
C LYS A 412 38.28 28.78 5.99
N VAL A 413 38.84 29.82 5.40
CA VAL A 413 39.99 29.75 4.49
C VAL A 413 41.06 30.68 5.03
N LYS A 414 42.21 30.11 5.42
CA LYS A 414 43.29 30.83 6.08
C LYS A 414 44.61 30.61 5.37
N ASP A 415 45.34 31.67 5.11
CA ASP A 415 46.74 31.65 4.70
C ASP A 415 47.65 32.16 5.83
N ASN A 416 48.93 31.79 5.78
CA ASN A 416 49.97 32.33 6.68
C ASN A 416 50.94 33.26 5.95
N GLY A 417 50.47 33.92 4.89
CA GLY A 417 51.26 34.79 4.03
C GLY A 417 51.36 36.22 4.54
N VAL A 418 51.62 37.15 3.62
CA VAL A 418 51.81 38.58 3.93
C VAL A 418 50.55 39.27 4.47
N GLY A 419 49.37 38.65 4.30
CA GLY A 419 48.09 39.20 4.69
C GLY A 419 47.54 40.22 3.67
N ILE A 420 46.22 40.40 3.67
CA ILE A 420 45.56 41.40 2.83
C ILE A 420 45.72 42.81 3.45
N PRO A 421 46.07 43.85 2.67
CA PRO A 421 46.18 45.23 3.17
C PRO A 421 44.90 45.73 3.86
N GLU A 422 45.04 46.60 4.87
CA GLU A 422 43.88 47.18 5.59
C GLU A 422 42.96 48.02 4.67
N GLU A 423 43.52 48.56 3.60
CA GLU A 423 42.81 49.36 2.59
C GLU A 423 41.82 48.53 1.75
N ILE A 424 41.99 47.21 1.73
CA ILE A 424 41.11 46.30 0.99
C ILE A 424 40.07 45.74 1.96
N ASP A 425 38.89 46.35 1.94
CA ASP A 425 37.73 45.89 2.68
C ASP A 425 36.74 45.11 1.78
N ILE A 426 36.04 44.13 2.36
CA ILE A 426 35.05 43.32 1.65
C ILE A 426 33.79 44.14 1.35
N GLU A 427 33.44 45.08 2.23
CA GLU A 427 32.28 45.94 2.08
C GLU A 427 32.51 47.06 1.02
N GLY A 428 33.77 47.35 0.69
CA GLY A 428 34.18 48.33 -0.33
C GLY A 428 34.95 47.75 -1.52
N ALA A 429 34.94 46.43 -1.71
CA ALA A 429 35.84 45.72 -2.61
C ALA A 429 35.82 46.27 -4.05
N LYS A 430 36.98 46.75 -4.52
CA LYS A 430 37.18 47.18 -5.91
C LYS A 430 37.48 46.04 -6.87
N SER A 431 38.07 44.95 -6.38
CA SER A 431 38.39 43.78 -7.21
C SER A 431 37.16 42.96 -7.53
N LEU A 432 37.11 42.45 -8.77
CA LEU A 432 35.97 41.67 -9.27
C LEU A 432 35.75 40.38 -8.45
N GLY A 433 36.82 39.68 -8.08
CA GLY A 433 36.75 38.44 -7.30
C GLY A 433 36.14 38.61 -5.91
N LEU A 434 36.54 39.64 -5.14
CA LEU A 434 35.96 39.90 -3.82
C LEU A 434 34.50 40.38 -3.90
N ARG A 435 34.13 41.14 -4.95
CA ARG A 435 32.73 41.47 -5.23
C ARG A 435 31.90 40.23 -5.54
N LEU A 436 32.45 39.26 -6.27
CA LEU A 436 31.80 38.00 -6.56
C LEU A 436 31.58 37.20 -5.27
N VAL A 437 32.64 36.99 -4.49
CA VAL A 437 32.58 36.29 -3.19
C VAL A 437 31.49 36.89 -2.32
N ARG A 438 31.51 38.22 -2.15
CA ARG A 438 30.51 38.94 -1.37
C ARG A 438 29.07 38.71 -1.88
N ASN A 439 28.85 38.87 -3.18
CA ASN A 439 27.51 38.71 -3.76
C ASN A 439 27.01 37.27 -3.63
N ILE A 440 27.87 36.28 -3.82
CA ILE A 440 27.49 34.87 -3.66
C ILE A 440 27.12 34.59 -2.21
N VAL A 441 27.97 35.00 -1.25
CA VAL A 441 27.70 34.77 0.17
C VAL A 441 26.41 35.45 0.60
N TYR A 442 26.21 36.73 0.30
CA TYR A 442 25.03 37.47 0.77
C TYR A 442 23.74 37.13 0.01
N LYS A 443 23.80 36.86 -1.30
CA LYS A 443 22.58 36.71 -2.13
C LYS A 443 22.21 35.27 -2.48
N GLN A 444 23.19 34.37 -2.58
CA GLN A 444 22.94 32.99 -3.00
C GLN A 444 22.99 32.03 -1.81
N LEU A 445 23.96 32.22 -0.90
CA LEU A 445 24.06 31.43 0.33
C LEU A 445 23.27 32.03 1.50
N ASN A 446 22.80 33.27 1.39
CA ASN A 446 22.15 34.03 2.48
C ASN A 446 22.99 34.00 3.77
N GLY A 447 24.29 34.12 3.62
CA GLY A 447 25.28 33.99 4.70
C GLY A 447 25.89 35.32 5.12
N LYS A 448 26.95 35.22 5.93
CA LYS A 448 27.81 36.32 6.37
C LYS A 448 29.27 35.98 6.07
N ILE A 449 30.09 37.01 5.90
CA ILE A 449 31.52 36.87 5.68
C ILE A 449 32.30 37.85 6.56
N GLU A 450 33.36 37.38 7.19
CA GLU A 450 34.27 38.14 8.04
C GLU A 450 35.72 37.92 7.58
N ILE A 451 36.55 38.96 7.67
CA ILE A 451 37.99 38.90 7.40
C ILE A 451 38.77 39.17 8.68
N ILE A 452 39.65 38.24 9.04
CA ILE A 452 40.61 38.39 10.14
C ILE A 452 42.02 38.53 9.55
N ARG A 453 42.73 39.58 9.98
CA ARG A 453 44.11 39.89 9.55
C ARG A 453 45.07 39.64 10.70
N ASN A 454 45.54 38.40 10.84
CA ASN A 454 46.46 38.03 11.93
C ASN A 454 47.48 37.00 11.44
N LYS A 455 48.71 37.47 11.16
CA LYS A 455 49.82 36.67 10.61
C LYS A 455 49.39 35.90 9.34
N GLY A 456 48.77 36.62 8.40
CA GLY A 456 48.13 36.11 7.19
C GLY A 456 46.69 36.64 7.07
N THR A 457 45.91 36.07 6.16
CA THR A 457 44.48 36.38 5.99
C THR A 457 43.63 35.18 6.33
N GLU A 458 42.52 35.38 7.06
CA GLU A 458 41.52 34.37 7.34
C GLU A 458 40.14 34.89 6.97
N PHE A 459 39.46 34.20 6.05
CA PHE A 459 38.08 34.45 5.70
C PHE A 459 37.19 33.46 6.43
N ILE A 460 36.17 33.96 7.13
CA ILE A 460 35.16 33.14 7.81
C ILE A 460 33.83 33.39 7.13
N ILE A 461 33.21 32.34 6.61
CA ILE A 461 31.92 32.37 5.95
C ILE A 461 30.94 31.52 6.75
N GLU A 462 29.80 32.09 7.08
CA GLU A 462 28.74 31.43 7.83
C GLU A 462 27.44 31.47 7.03
N PHE A 463 26.81 30.33 6.79
CA PHE A 463 25.51 30.25 6.13
C PHE A 463 24.74 29.02 6.61
N LYS A 464 23.42 29.02 6.40
CA LYS A 464 22.57 27.89 6.82
C LYS A 464 22.40 26.90 5.66
N SER A 465 22.63 25.62 5.91
CA SER A 465 22.28 24.59 4.94
C SER A 465 20.77 24.58 4.73
N PHE A 466 20.31 24.61 3.47
CA PHE A 466 18.89 24.50 3.17
C PHE A 466 18.42 23.10 3.59
N LYS A 467 17.41 23.04 4.46
CA LYS A 467 16.57 21.84 4.57
C LYS A 467 15.62 21.92 3.39
N GLU A 468 15.70 20.97 2.47
CA GLU A 468 14.60 20.80 1.51
C GLU A 468 13.35 20.42 2.31
N GLU A 469 12.26 21.16 2.07
CA GLU A 469 10.92 20.67 2.37
C GLU A 469 10.70 19.45 1.47
N VAL A 470 10.40 18.31 2.11
CA VAL A 470 10.13 17.02 1.47
C VAL A 470 8.88 17.09 0.61
#